data_AF-A0A7V3RPF2-F1
#
_entry.id   AF-A0A7V3RPF2-F1
#
_cell.length_a   1.000
_cell.length_b   1.000
_cell.length_c   1.000
_cell.angle_alpha   90.00
_cell.angle_beta   90.00
_cell.angle_gamma   90.00
#
_symmetry.space_group_name_H-M   'P 1'
#
loop_
_entity.id
_entity.type
_entity.pdbx_description
1 polymer ?
#
loop_
_entity_poly.entity_id
_entity_poly.type
_entity_poly.pdbx_seq_one_letter_code
_entity_poly.pdbx_strand_id
1 'polypeptide(L)'
;MTTTPSDVLTVAELQRLVAQVEPAALLVPPRILRRVIKRDRGLAGPGLQVPHRKSYVVARDRLLCFATAEELGLEPGRQLPPTLVLLPQPDRQAPTIRDRARTLLRYWRLLFHARVHLVFHHASNIRRELGRRIQRMGLTEFDEATAVLRQEHYLLPPGDAVTVYEEFAAVYLELRYFAPHMLPLYFPACSQSETIDAVLAEDVDAAGLFAATRW
;
A
#
# COMPACT_ATOMS: atom_id res chain seq x y z
N MET A 1 -14.52 31.70 -15.29
CA MET A 1 -13.78 31.98 -14.04
C MET A 1 -13.39 30.64 -13.44
N THR A 2 -12.16 30.19 -13.69
CA THR A 2 -11.59 28.96 -13.12
C THR A 2 -11.13 29.27 -11.70
N THR A 3 -11.86 28.78 -10.71
CA THR A 3 -11.48 28.82 -9.31
C THR A 3 -10.16 28.06 -9.14
N THR A 4 -9.08 28.77 -8.84
CA THR A 4 -7.82 28.14 -8.45
C THR A 4 -8.10 27.26 -7.24
N PRO A 5 -7.80 25.94 -7.27
CA PRO A 5 -8.03 25.11 -6.11
C PRO A 5 -7.21 25.66 -4.93
N SER A 6 -7.88 25.84 -3.79
CA SER A 6 -7.23 26.27 -2.55
C SER A 6 -6.06 25.35 -2.24
N ASP A 7 -4.90 25.91 -1.84
CA ASP A 7 -3.75 25.13 -1.38
C ASP A 7 -4.01 24.41 -0.03
N VAL A 8 -5.20 24.64 0.54
CA VAL A 8 -5.67 24.00 1.74
C VAL A 8 -6.53 22.79 1.39
N LEU A 9 -6.24 21.65 2.04
CA LEU A 9 -7.02 20.43 1.99
C LEU A 9 -7.48 20.05 3.39
N THR A 10 -8.75 19.71 3.57
CA THR A 10 -9.24 19.16 4.85
C THR A 10 -9.14 17.65 4.87
N VAL A 11 -9.06 17.04 6.06
CA VAL A 11 -9.08 15.57 6.19
C VAL A 11 -10.38 14.96 5.63
N ALA A 12 -11.52 15.63 5.86
CA ALA A 12 -12.81 15.19 5.34
C ALA A 12 -12.86 15.24 3.80
N GLU A 13 -12.28 16.27 3.20
CA GLU A 13 -12.16 16.34 1.74
C GLU A 13 -11.23 15.25 1.19
N LEU A 14 -10.06 15.03 1.80
CA LEU A 14 -9.17 13.94 1.42
C LEU A 14 -9.87 12.57 1.52
N GLN A 15 -10.62 12.34 2.60
CA GLN A 15 -11.38 11.11 2.78
C GLN A 15 -12.43 10.91 1.68
N ARG A 16 -13.12 11.98 1.27
CA ARG A 16 -14.07 11.91 0.14
C ARG A 16 -13.38 11.58 -1.17
N LEU A 17 -12.26 12.23 -1.48
CA LEU A 17 -11.50 11.99 -2.72
C LEU A 17 -11.00 10.54 -2.78
N VAL A 18 -10.43 10.04 -1.69
CA VAL A 18 -9.97 8.65 -1.60
C VAL A 18 -11.13 7.67 -1.74
N ALA A 19 -12.26 7.91 -1.08
CA ALA A 19 -13.42 7.02 -1.12
C ALA A 19 -14.15 7.01 -2.48
N GLN A 20 -14.08 8.10 -3.25
CA GLN A 20 -14.61 8.16 -4.61
C GLN A 20 -13.84 7.24 -5.57
N VAL A 21 -12.53 7.13 -5.35
CA VAL A 21 -11.63 6.31 -6.16
C VAL A 21 -11.61 4.85 -5.68
N GLU A 22 -11.56 4.63 -4.37
CA GLU A 22 -11.55 3.31 -3.76
C GLU A 22 -12.53 3.26 -2.58
N PRO A 23 -13.77 2.79 -2.78
CA PRO A 23 -14.77 2.71 -1.72
C PRO A 23 -14.36 1.82 -0.53
N ALA A 24 -13.44 0.87 -0.74
CA ALA A 24 -12.88 0.03 0.32
C ALA A 24 -11.78 0.71 1.13
N ALA A 25 -11.32 1.91 0.74
CA ALA A 25 -10.27 2.63 1.44
C ALA A 25 -10.81 3.44 2.63
N LEU A 26 -10.14 3.30 3.76
CA LEU A 26 -10.42 3.99 5.01
C LEU A 26 -9.18 4.77 5.46
N LEU A 27 -9.35 6.06 5.72
CA LEU A 27 -8.33 6.83 6.43
C LEU A 27 -8.49 6.58 7.92
N VAL A 28 -7.52 5.90 8.53
CA VAL A 28 -7.53 5.55 9.97
C VAL A 28 -6.39 6.25 10.71
N PRO A 29 -6.57 6.64 11.98
CA PRO A 29 -5.45 7.19 12.76
C PRO A 29 -4.26 6.21 12.81
N PRO A 30 -2.99 6.69 12.72
CA PRO A 30 -1.81 5.83 12.65
C PRO A 30 -1.70 4.82 13.79
N ARG A 31 -2.17 5.15 15.00
CA ARG A 31 -2.21 4.22 16.14
C ARG A 31 -3.11 3.01 15.90
N ILE A 32 -4.25 3.20 15.23
CA ILE A 32 -5.20 2.13 14.90
C ILE A 32 -4.61 1.27 13.79
N LEU A 33 -4.03 1.88 12.75
CA LEU A 33 -3.32 1.14 11.69
C LEU A 33 -2.26 0.20 12.27
N ARG A 34 -1.36 0.72 13.13
CA ARG A 34 -0.34 -0.08 13.80
C ARG A 34 -0.94 -1.21 14.65
N ARG A 35 -2.00 -0.93 15.41
CA ARG A 35 -2.68 -1.93 16.26
C ARG A 35 -3.29 -3.05 15.42
N VAL A 36 -3.96 -2.71 14.32
CA VAL A 36 -4.54 -3.67 13.38
C VAL A 36 -3.44 -4.55 12.81
N ILE A 37 -2.36 -3.95 12.27
CA ILE A 37 -1.24 -4.72 11.71
C ILE A 37 -0.65 -5.68 12.75
N LYS A 38 -0.40 -5.21 13.98
CA LYS A 38 0.15 -6.05 15.05
C LYS A 38 -0.73 -7.25 15.35
N ARG A 39 -2.03 -7.01 15.57
CA ARG A 39 -2.97 -8.08 15.94
C ARG A 39 -3.20 -9.04 14.78
N ASP A 40 -3.34 -8.51 13.58
CA ASP A 40 -3.63 -9.30 12.39
C ASP A 40 -2.47 -10.24 12.02
N ARG A 41 -1.24 -9.79 12.23
CA ARG A 41 0.00 -10.55 11.97
C ARG A 41 0.53 -11.31 13.19
N GLY A 42 -0.20 -11.33 14.31
CA GLY A 42 0.22 -12.03 15.53
C GLY A 42 1.51 -11.47 16.15
N LEU A 43 1.82 -10.19 15.92
CA LEU A 43 3.00 -9.51 16.45
C LEU A 43 2.76 -9.12 17.92
N ALA A 44 2.74 -10.12 18.80
CA ALA A 44 2.62 -9.95 20.25
C ALA A 44 3.97 -10.23 20.91
N GLY A 45 4.73 -9.18 21.21
CA GLY A 45 5.99 -9.28 21.95
C GLY A 45 6.63 -7.90 22.21
N PRO A 46 7.37 -7.73 23.32
CA PRO A 46 8.12 -6.50 23.57
C PRO A 46 9.15 -6.26 22.46
N GLY A 47 9.23 -5.03 21.93
CA GLY A 47 10.20 -4.66 20.89
C GLY A 47 9.78 -4.91 19.43
N LEU A 48 8.65 -5.60 19.16
CA LEU A 48 8.14 -5.72 17.78
C LEU A 48 7.59 -4.37 17.28
N GLN A 49 8.44 -3.65 16.57
CA GLN A 49 8.03 -2.51 15.76
C GLN A 49 7.22 -3.01 14.57
N VAL A 50 6.14 -2.30 14.24
CA VAL A 50 5.48 -2.54 12.96
C VAL A 50 6.43 -2.00 11.90
N PRO A 51 6.87 -2.82 10.93
CA PRO A 51 7.57 -2.37 9.72
C PRO A 51 6.90 -1.10 9.18
N HIS A 52 7.65 -0.19 8.56
CA HIS A 52 7.20 1.14 8.11
C HIS A 52 6.16 1.06 6.99
N ARG A 53 5.01 0.43 7.26
CA ARG A 53 3.92 0.24 6.32
C ARG A 53 3.08 1.49 6.27
N LYS A 54 3.02 2.02 5.06
CA LYS A 54 2.29 3.24 4.73
C LYS A 54 0.83 2.94 4.39
N SER A 55 0.44 1.67 4.28
CA SER A 55 -0.91 1.17 4.04
C SER A 55 -1.06 -0.29 4.50
N TYR A 56 -2.30 -0.79 4.66
CA TYR A 56 -2.56 -2.20 5.00
C TYR A 56 -3.85 -2.72 4.38
N VAL A 57 -3.82 -3.90 3.77
CA VAL A 57 -5.00 -4.62 3.27
C VAL A 57 -5.43 -5.64 4.31
N VAL A 58 -6.71 -5.67 4.66
CA VAL A 58 -7.25 -6.54 5.71
C VAL A 58 -8.68 -6.98 5.41
N ALA A 59 -9.02 -8.22 5.78
CA ALA A 59 -10.40 -8.69 5.74
C ALA A 59 -11.27 -7.92 6.75
N ARG A 60 -12.48 -7.55 6.34
CA ARG A 60 -13.44 -6.79 7.13
C ARG A 60 -13.66 -7.41 8.51
N ASP A 61 -13.93 -8.71 8.56
CA ASP A 61 -14.30 -9.38 9.80
C ASP A 61 -13.11 -9.38 10.78
N ARG A 62 -11.87 -9.47 10.26
CA ARG A 62 -10.65 -9.33 11.07
C ARG A 62 -10.45 -7.90 11.56
N LEU A 63 -10.68 -6.90 10.71
CA LEU A 63 -10.61 -5.49 11.11
C LEU A 63 -11.58 -5.19 12.26
N LEU A 64 -12.82 -5.67 12.17
CA LEU A 64 -13.87 -5.43 13.17
C LEU A 64 -13.57 -6.15 14.50
N CYS A 65 -12.74 -7.20 14.51
CA CYS A 65 -12.21 -7.78 15.74
C CYS A 65 -11.15 -6.89 16.43
N PHE A 66 -10.54 -5.94 15.71
CA PHE A 66 -9.39 -5.16 16.20
C PHE A 66 -9.66 -3.68 16.41
N ALA A 67 -10.74 -3.14 15.84
CA ALA A 67 -11.15 -1.75 15.97
C ALA A 67 -12.68 -1.61 15.89
N THR A 68 -13.23 -0.69 16.69
CA THR A 68 -14.67 -0.39 16.67
C THR A 68 -15.01 0.53 15.49
N ALA A 69 -16.30 0.59 15.12
CA ALA A 69 -16.78 1.51 14.08
C ALA A 69 -16.43 2.98 14.40
N GLU A 70 -16.53 3.38 15.67
CA GLU A 70 -16.16 4.72 16.14
C GLU A 70 -14.66 5.00 15.97
N GLU A 71 -13.79 4.05 16.36
CA GLU A 71 -12.34 4.21 16.19
C GLU A 71 -11.92 4.33 14.72
N LEU A 72 -12.69 3.71 13.82
CA LEU A 72 -12.53 3.77 12.37
C LEU A 72 -13.20 4.99 11.74
N GLY A 73 -13.98 5.77 12.50
CA GLY A 73 -14.72 6.92 11.98
C GLY A 73 -15.79 6.53 10.96
N LEU A 74 -16.48 5.40 11.19
CA LEU A 74 -17.54 4.90 10.32
C LEU A 74 -18.90 5.46 10.76
N GLU A 75 -19.67 5.92 9.78
CA GLU A 75 -21.07 6.29 10.00
C GLU A 75 -21.91 5.07 10.44
N PRO A 76 -22.90 5.27 11.33
CA PRO A 76 -23.80 4.20 11.74
C PRO A 76 -24.48 3.54 10.52
N GLY A 77 -24.46 2.21 10.46
CA GLY A 77 -25.09 1.44 9.38
C GLY A 77 -24.33 1.44 8.05
N ARG A 78 -23.13 2.05 7.97
CA ARG A 78 -22.28 1.97 6.77
C ARG A 78 -21.92 0.51 6.48
N GLN A 79 -22.28 0.03 5.30
CA GLN A 79 -21.86 -1.29 4.83
C GLN A 79 -20.40 -1.25 4.39
N LEU A 80 -19.61 -2.23 4.85
CA LEU A 80 -18.20 -2.37 4.50
C LEU A 80 -18.01 -3.55 3.53
N PRO A 81 -17.22 -3.35 2.45
CA PRO A 81 -16.78 -4.45 1.58
C PRO A 81 -16.05 -5.56 2.35
N PRO A 82 -15.97 -6.79 1.83
CA PRO A 82 -15.29 -7.92 2.50
C PRO A 82 -13.80 -7.71 2.75
N THR A 83 -13.13 -6.94 1.88
CA THR A 83 -11.72 -6.59 1.98
C THR A 83 -11.59 -5.07 2.02
N LEU A 84 -10.77 -4.54 2.93
CA LEU A 84 -10.59 -3.12 3.16
C LEU A 84 -9.12 -2.71 3.00
N VAL A 85 -8.91 -1.47 2.58
CA VAL A 85 -7.61 -0.81 2.50
C VAL A 85 -7.53 0.24 3.59
N LEU A 86 -6.54 0.14 4.47
CA LEU A 86 -6.30 1.10 5.53
C LEU A 86 -5.13 2.01 5.14
N LEU A 87 -5.40 3.31 5.11
CA LEU A 87 -4.39 4.36 4.92
C LEU A 87 -4.28 5.20 6.19
N PRO A 88 -3.08 5.66 6.58
CA PRO A 88 -2.92 6.51 7.74
C PRO A 88 -3.58 7.88 7.48
N GLN A 89 -4.36 8.36 8.44
CA GLN A 89 -4.79 9.76 8.47
C GLN A 89 -3.56 10.68 8.51
N PRO A 90 -3.64 11.86 7.88
CA PRO A 90 -2.67 12.92 8.09
C PRO A 90 -2.74 13.38 9.55
N ASP A 91 -1.72 14.09 10.02
CA ASP A 91 -1.63 14.47 11.43
C ASP A 91 -2.90 15.19 11.91
N ARG A 92 -3.50 14.68 12.99
CA ARG A 92 -4.80 15.11 13.52
C ARG A 92 -4.79 16.50 14.12
N GLN A 93 -3.62 17.03 14.46
CA GLN A 93 -3.50 18.33 15.12
C GLN A 93 -3.77 19.50 14.15
N ALA A 94 -3.70 19.27 12.85
CA ALA A 94 -3.96 20.28 11.84
C ALA A 94 -5.34 20.04 11.17
N PRO A 95 -6.35 20.89 11.42
CA PRO A 95 -7.66 20.78 10.74
C PRO A 95 -7.55 21.00 9.22
N THR A 96 -6.46 21.67 8.81
CA THR A 96 -6.12 22.01 7.44
C THR A 96 -4.73 21.51 7.11
N ILE A 97 -4.59 20.84 5.98
CA ILE A 97 -3.33 20.39 5.43
C ILE A 97 -2.88 21.45 4.42
N ARG A 98 -1.69 22.01 4.65
CA ARG A 98 -1.02 22.90 3.68
C ARG A 98 -0.37 22.05 2.59
N ASP A 99 -0.16 22.62 1.41
CA ASP A 99 0.41 21.93 0.25
C ASP A 99 -0.51 20.78 -0.23
N ARG A 100 -1.66 21.19 -0.76
CA ARG A 100 -2.70 20.28 -1.28
C ARG A 100 -2.13 19.33 -2.31
N ALA A 101 -1.37 19.85 -3.26
CA ALA A 101 -0.83 19.07 -4.37
C ALA A 101 0.10 17.95 -3.87
N ARG A 102 1.04 18.27 -2.97
CA ARG A 102 1.94 17.26 -2.37
C ARG A 102 1.18 16.24 -1.55
N THR A 103 0.16 16.66 -0.80
CA THR A 103 -0.65 15.74 -0.01
C THR A 103 -1.42 14.77 -0.89
N LEU A 104 -2.08 15.28 -1.93
CA LEU A 104 -2.79 14.44 -2.90
C LEU A 104 -1.83 13.46 -3.60
N LEU A 105 -0.65 13.91 -4.04
CA LEU A 105 0.36 13.03 -4.62
C LEU A 105 0.80 11.94 -3.64
N ARG A 106 1.02 12.29 -2.37
CA ARG A 106 1.35 11.30 -1.32
C ARG A 106 0.26 10.25 -1.18
N TYR A 107 -1.01 10.64 -1.07
CA TYR A 107 -2.10 9.69 -0.90
C TYR A 107 -2.39 8.87 -2.15
N TRP A 108 -2.15 9.43 -3.34
CA TRP A 108 -2.22 8.67 -4.58
C TRP A 108 -1.19 7.55 -4.61
N ARG A 109 0.06 7.83 -4.23
CA ARG A 109 1.11 6.80 -4.07
C ARG A 109 0.70 5.70 -3.09
N LEU A 110 0.18 6.09 -1.92
CA LEU A 110 -0.29 5.14 -0.90
C LEU A 110 -1.41 4.25 -1.42
N LEU A 111 -2.37 4.84 -2.12
CA LEU A 111 -3.51 4.10 -2.64
C LEU A 111 -3.09 3.15 -3.76
N PHE A 112 -2.24 3.61 -4.68
CA PHE A 112 -1.66 2.78 -5.73
C PHE A 112 -0.95 1.56 -5.14
N HIS A 113 -0.03 1.79 -4.18
CA HIS A 113 0.69 0.72 -3.49
C HIS A 113 -0.28 -0.27 -2.82
N ALA A 114 -1.30 0.23 -2.12
CA ALA A 114 -2.28 -0.64 -1.46
C ALA A 114 -3.14 -1.44 -2.45
N ARG A 115 -3.45 -0.87 -3.62
CA ARG A 115 -4.20 -1.55 -4.69
C ARG A 115 -3.40 -2.70 -5.30
N VAL A 116 -2.07 -2.56 -5.41
CA VAL A 116 -1.19 -3.67 -5.79
C VAL A 116 -1.31 -4.82 -4.78
N HIS A 117 -1.25 -4.53 -3.47
CA HIS A 117 -1.49 -5.56 -2.45
C HIS A 117 -2.90 -6.17 -2.51
N LEU A 118 -3.93 -5.39 -2.85
CA LEU A 118 -5.30 -5.88 -2.97
C LEU A 118 -5.44 -6.91 -4.10
N VAL A 119 -4.72 -6.71 -5.21
CA VAL A 119 -4.66 -7.69 -6.31
C VAL A 119 -4.09 -9.02 -5.79
N PHE A 120 -2.97 -8.98 -5.08
CA PHE A 120 -2.37 -10.20 -4.52
C PHE A 120 -3.21 -10.85 -3.43
N HIS A 121 -3.94 -10.06 -2.62
CA HIS A 121 -4.87 -10.59 -1.62
C HIS A 121 -5.95 -11.51 -2.24
N HIS A 122 -6.35 -11.24 -3.48
CA HIS A 122 -7.34 -12.04 -4.20
C HIS A 122 -6.74 -13.12 -5.10
N ALA A 123 -5.43 -13.10 -5.37
CA ALA A 123 -4.81 -14.02 -6.30
C ALA A 123 -4.43 -15.36 -5.61
N SER A 124 -5.18 -16.41 -5.93
CA SER A 124 -5.06 -17.73 -5.30
C SER A 124 -3.89 -18.58 -5.84
N ASN A 125 -3.26 -18.17 -6.95
CA ASN A 125 -2.23 -18.95 -7.66
C ASN A 125 -0.79 -18.51 -7.38
N ILE A 126 -0.55 -17.34 -6.76
CA ILE A 126 0.81 -16.77 -6.56
C ILE A 126 1.75 -17.81 -5.97
N ARG A 127 1.34 -18.48 -4.88
CA ARG A 127 2.21 -19.43 -4.17
C ARG A 127 2.71 -20.56 -5.06
N ARG A 128 1.89 -21.01 -6.01
CA ARG A 128 2.22 -22.10 -6.92
C ARG A 128 3.17 -21.65 -8.03
N GLU A 129 2.96 -20.45 -8.55
CA GLU A 129 3.73 -19.90 -9.68
C GLU A 129 4.97 -19.12 -9.23
N LEU A 130 5.12 -18.84 -7.94
CA LEU A 130 6.17 -17.97 -7.41
C LEU A 130 7.58 -18.42 -7.79
N GLY A 131 7.87 -19.72 -7.77
CA GLY A 131 9.17 -20.24 -8.19
C GLY A 131 9.49 -19.89 -9.65
N ARG A 132 8.50 -19.99 -10.54
CA ARG A 132 8.61 -19.61 -11.95
C ARG A 132 8.80 -18.09 -12.12
N ARG A 133 8.09 -17.28 -11.32
CA ARG A 133 8.24 -15.82 -11.28
C ARG A 133 9.67 -15.43 -10.91
N ILE A 134 10.18 -15.97 -9.79
CA ILE A 134 11.53 -15.69 -9.28
C ILE A 134 12.59 -16.11 -10.29
N GLN A 135 12.47 -17.32 -10.87
CA GLN A 135 13.43 -17.79 -11.87
C GLN A 135 13.51 -16.87 -13.09
N ARG A 136 12.37 -16.31 -13.52
CA ARG A 136 12.32 -15.40 -14.68
C ARG A 136 12.81 -13.98 -14.38
N MET A 137 12.56 -13.47 -13.17
CA MET A 137 13.15 -12.20 -12.73
C MET A 137 14.67 -12.30 -12.60
N GLY A 138 15.15 -13.45 -12.13
CA GLY A 138 16.54 -13.68 -11.77
C GLY A 138 16.72 -13.73 -10.25
N LEU A 139 17.62 -14.62 -9.80
CA LEU A 139 17.87 -14.83 -8.37
C LEU A 139 18.58 -13.63 -7.73
N THR A 140 19.51 -13.00 -8.45
CA THR A 140 20.24 -11.81 -7.97
C THR A 140 19.28 -10.66 -7.69
N GLU A 141 18.35 -10.41 -8.60
CA GLU A 141 17.33 -9.37 -8.52
C GLU A 141 16.38 -9.64 -7.35
N PHE A 142 15.97 -10.89 -7.16
CA PHE A 142 15.09 -11.25 -6.05
C PHE A 142 15.80 -11.22 -4.69
N ASP A 143 17.07 -11.60 -4.62
CA ASP A 143 17.88 -11.50 -3.40
C ASP A 143 18.15 -10.03 -3.03
N GLU A 144 18.42 -9.17 -4.02
CA GLU A 144 18.50 -7.72 -3.83
C GLU A 144 17.17 -7.17 -3.30
N ALA A 145 16.05 -7.49 -3.96
CA ALA A 145 14.74 -7.07 -3.51
C ALA A 145 14.48 -7.49 -2.05
N THR A 146 14.83 -8.73 -1.70
CA THR A 146 14.73 -9.23 -0.32
C THR A 146 15.58 -8.40 0.64
N ALA A 147 16.85 -8.14 0.30
CA ALA A 147 17.76 -7.39 1.15
C ALA A 147 17.30 -5.95 1.37
N VAL A 148 16.91 -5.25 0.30
CA VAL A 148 16.44 -3.87 0.32
C VAL A 148 15.16 -3.75 1.15
N LEU A 149 14.16 -4.60 0.92
CA LEU A 149 12.90 -4.55 1.66
C LEU A 149 13.07 -4.88 3.15
N ARG A 150 14.06 -5.69 3.51
CA ARG A 150 14.44 -5.94 4.92
C ARG A 150 15.11 -4.73 5.54
N GLN A 151 16.08 -4.12 4.84
CA GLN A 151 16.82 -2.95 5.30
C GLN A 151 15.90 -1.74 5.49
N GLU A 152 14.97 -1.52 4.57
CA GLU A 152 13.99 -0.43 4.62
C GLU A 152 12.82 -0.73 5.59
N HIS A 153 12.85 -1.88 6.26
CA HIS A 153 11.80 -2.35 7.17
C HIS A 153 10.40 -2.32 6.53
N TYR A 154 10.25 -2.87 5.32
CA TYR A 154 8.96 -2.99 4.63
C TYR A 154 8.28 -4.36 4.80
N LEU A 155 9.06 -5.42 5.04
CA LEU A 155 8.52 -6.77 5.18
C LEU A 155 7.82 -6.99 6.53
N LEU A 156 6.53 -7.34 6.48
CA LEU A 156 5.84 -7.91 7.63
C LEU A 156 6.23 -9.37 7.84
N PRO A 157 6.28 -9.85 9.10
CA PRO A 157 6.36 -11.28 9.36
C PRO A 157 5.23 -12.06 8.63
N PRO A 158 5.53 -13.27 8.12
CA PRO A 158 6.76 -14.04 8.33
C PRO A 158 7.95 -13.63 7.44
N GLY A 159 7.79 -12.71 6.48
CA GLY A 159 8.85 -12.34 5.55
C GLY A 159 9.26 -13.49 4.61
N ASP A 160 8.31 -14.37 4.29
CA ASP A 160 8.48 -15.45 3.32
C ASP A 160 8.60 -14.90 1.88
N ALA A 161 8.99 -15.76 0.94
CA ALA A 161 9.21 -15.35 -0.45
C ALA A 161 7.94 -14.77 -1.11
N VAL A 162 6.75 -15.21 -0.69
CA VAL A 162 5.47 -14.64 -1.17
C VAL A 162 5.34 -13.20 -0.68
N THR A 163 5.52 -12.96 0.62
CA THR A 163 5.46 -11.61 1.20
C THR A 163 6.51 -10.68 0.57
N VAL A 164 7.73 -11.20 0.32
CA VAL A 164 8.78 -10.46 -0.38
C VAL A 164 8.33 -10.10 -1.80
N TYR A 165 7.82 -11.05 -2.57
CA TYR A 165 7.38 -10.82 -3.94
C TYR A 165 6.25 -9.78 -4.02
N GLU A 166 5.23 -9.90 -3.17
CA GLU A 166 4.11 -8.97 -3.13
C GLU A 166 4.56 -7.54 -2.77
N GLU A 167 5.43 -7.41 -1.77
CA GLU A 167 5.96 -6.11 -1.35
C GLU A 167 6.92 -5.54 -2.40
N PHE A 168 7.77 -6.39 -3.01
CA PHE A 168 8.64 -5.99 -4.11
C PHE A 168 7.81 -5.43 -5.26
N ALA A 169 6.76 -6.13 -5.70
CA ALA A 169 5.87 -5.66 -6.75
C ALA A 169 5.25 -4.30 -6.40
N ALA A 170 4.77 -4.12 -5.17
CA ALA A 170 4.17 -2.85 -4.73
C ALA A 170 5.20 -1.70 -4.71
N VAL A 171 6.40 -1.92 -4.16
CA VAL A 171 7.46 -0.89 -4.10
C VAL A 171 8.05 -0.60 -5.47
N TYR A 172 8.38 -1.63 -6.26
CA TYR A 172 8.94 -1.50 -7.60
C TYR A 172 7.98 -0.70 -8.50
N LEU A 173 6.71 -1.09 -8.57
CA LEU A 173 5.72 -0.39 -9.38
C LEU A 173 5.46 1.03 -8.86
N GLU A 174 5.42 1.24 -7.54
CA GLU A 174 5.30 2.61 -7.00
C GLU A 174 6.47 3.50 -7.46
N LEU A 175 7.71 3.01 -7.36
CA LEU A 175 8.88 3.76 -7.85
C LEU A 175 8.80 3.97 -9.37
N ARG A 176 8.43 2.94 -10.13
CA ARG A 176 8.33 2.97 -11.60
C ARG A 176 7.38 4.04 -12.11
N TYR A 177 6.28 4.30 -11.40
CA TYR A 177 5.25 5.27 -11.81
C TYR A 177 5.41 6.65 -11.16
N PHE A 178 5.92 6.74 -9.94
CA PHE A 178 5.94 7.99 -9.17
C PHE A 178 7.33 8.58 -8.94
N ALA A 179 8.39 7.77 -8.99
CA ALA A 179 9.76 8.21 -8.80
C ALA A 179 10.76 7.33 -9.59
N PRO A 180 10.71 7.30 -10.94
CA PRO A 180 11.52 6.37 -11.73
C PRO A 180 13.02 6.52 -11.49
N HIS A 181 13.48 7.73 -11.21
CA HIS A 181 14.87 8.05 -10.89
C HIS A 181 15.38 7.40 -9.59
N MET A 182 14.49 7.00 -8.68
CA MET A 182 14.84 6.31 -7.44
C MET A 182 15.00 4.80 -7.63
N LEU A 183 14.42 4.23 -8.69
CA LEU A 183 14.47 2.80 -8.96
C LEU A 183 15.91 2.25 -9.00
N PRO A 184 16.87 2.84 -9.75
CA PRO A 184 18.25 2.35 -9.74
C PRO A 184 19.00 2.60 -8.42
N LEU A 185 18.46 3.46 -7.53
CA LEU A 185 19.03 3.66 -6.19
C LEU A 185 18.54 2.60 -5.18
N TYR A 186 17.31 2.11 -5.37
CA TYR A 186 16.72 1.07 -4.54
C TYR A 186 17.09 -0.33 -5.03
N PHE A 187 16.98 -0.58 -6.34
CA PHE A 187 17.19 -1.88 -6.97
C PHE A 187 18.19 -1.82 -8.14
N PRO A 188 19.50 -1.59 -7.86
CA PRO A 188 20.54 -1.57 -8.89
C PRO A 188 20.57 -2.81 -9.81
N ALA A 189 20.36 -4.02 -9.26
CA ALA A 189 20.36 -5.26 -10.04
C ALA A 189 19.17 -5.32 -11.00
N CYS A 190 18.04 -4.69 -10.67
CA CYS A 190 16.85 -4.60 -11.53
C CYS A 190 16.99 -3.57 -12.68
N SER A 191 18.21 -3.23 -13.10
CA SER A 191 18.51 -2.26 -14.16
C SER A 191 17.89 -2.63 -15.53
N GLN A 192 17.64 -3.91 -15.79
CA GLN A 192 16.86 -4.39 -16.93
C GLN A 192 15.36 -4.40 -16.59
N SER A 193 14.72 -3.23 -16.58
CA SER A 193 13.32 -3.09 -16.15
C SER A 193 12.33 -3.93 -16.96
N GLU A 194 12.61 -4.22 -18.23
CA GLU A 194 11.69 -4.93 -19.13
C GLU A 194 11.31 -6.34 -18.63
N THR A 195 12.28 -7.10 -18.11
CA THR A 195 12.04 -8.45 -17.59
C THR A 195 11.18 -8.40 -16.32
N ILE A 196 11.50 -7.47 -15.42
CA ILE A 196 10.74 -7.28 -14.18
C ILE A 196 9.32 -6.79 -14.49
N ASP A 197 9.20 -5.77 -15.34
CA ASP A 197 7.92 -5.22 -15.81
C ASP A 197 7.04 -6.35 -16.41
N ALA A 198 7.62 -7.20 -17.27
CA ALA A 198 6.90 -8.31 -17.90
C ALA A 198 6.45 -9.39 -16.90
N VAL A 199 7.27 -9.71 -15.89
CA VAL A 199 6.90 -10.69 -14.86
C VAL A 199 5.78 -10.15 -13.97
N LEU A 200 5.90 -8.90 -13.52
CA LEU A 200 4.90 -8.28 -12.64
C LEU A 200 3.56 -8.03 -13.38
N ALA A 201 3.61 -7.76 -14.68
CA ALA A 201 2.42 -7.56 -15.51
C ALA A 201 1.54 -8.82 -15.65
N GLU A 202 2.07 -10.03 -15.38
CA GLU A 202 1.26 -11.24 -15.34
C GLU A 202 0.33 -11.31 -14.14
N ASP A 203 0.64 -10.57 -13.07
CA ASP A 203 -0.14 -10.58 -11.85
C ASP A 203 -0.87 -9.23 -11.63
N VAL A 204 -0.31 -8.11 -12.12
CA VAL A 204 -0.81 -6.76 -11.83
C VAL A 204 -0.90 -5.90 -13.10
N ASP A 205 -2.11 -5.46 -13.45
CA ASP A 205 -2.32 -4.37 -14.43
C ASP A 205 -1.95 -3.01 -13.81
N ALA A 206 -0.65 -2.73 -13.73
CA ALA A 206 -0.12 -1.53 -13.08
C ALA A 206 -0.59 -0.23 -13.76
N ALA A 207 -0.73 -0.24 -15.08
CA ALA A 207 -1.18 0.94 -15.83
C ALA A 207 -2.65 1.24 -15.54
N GLY A 208 -3.50 0.20 -15.55
CA GLY A 208 -4.90 0.32 -15.16
C GLY A 208 -5.07 0.77 -13.71
N LEU A 209 -4.27 0.23 -12.77
CA LEU A 209 -4.27 0.69 -11.38
C LEU A 209 -3.82 2.15 -11.24
N PHE A 210 -2.78 2.58 -11.96
CA PHE A 210 -2.30 3.96 -11.92
C PHE A 210 -3.36 4.94 -12.43
N ALA A 211 -3.99 4.62 -13.57
CA ALA A 211 -5.06 5.42 -14.14
C ALA A 211 -6.30 5.47 -13.22
N ALA A 212 -6.71 4.31 -12.68
CA ALA A 212 -7.88 4.19 -11.82
C ALA A 212 -7.70 4.88 -10.46
N THR A 213 -6.47 5.02 -9.96
CA THR A 213 -6.19 5.64 -8.65
C THR A 213 -5.99 7.15 -8.70
N ARG A 214 -5.99 7.75 -9.89
CA ARG A 214 -5.78 9.18 -10.09
C ARG A 214 -7.08 9.97 -9.87
N TRP A 215 -6.97 11.12 -9.22
CA TRP A 215 -8.04 12.12 -9.03
C TRP A 215 -7.62 13.50 -9.52
#